data_AF-A0A2I0N8Z0-F1
#
_entry.id   AF-A0A2I0N8Z0-F1
#
_cell.length_a   1.000
_cell.length_b   1.000
_cell.length_c   1.000
_cell.angle_alpha   90.00
_cell.angle_beta   90.00
_cell.angle_gamma   90.00
#
_symmetry.space_group_name_H-M   'P 1'
#
loop_
_entity.id
_entity.type
_entity.pdbx_description
1 polymer ?
#
loop_
_entity_poly.entity_id
_entity_poly.type
_entity_poly.pdbx_seq_one_letter_code
_entity_poly.pdbx_strand_id
1 'polypeptide(L)'
;MSEKHSARMKKLAIDEKIDNWGARDLAGIITVPFSICAAAGLALALLGRPLGYFLLLAAVGQGMIMFSLLLPKIKAISLEYETKQEEYEKFVEEIARWK
;
A
#
# COMPACT_ATOMS: atom_id res chain seq x y z
N MET A 1 -34.50 19.99 -3.29
CA MET A 1 -33.58 19.57 -2.20
C MET A 1 -32.62 18.42 -2.60
N SER A 2 -32.81 17.76 -3.75
CA SER A 2 -32.04 16.58 -4.18
C SER A 2 -30.65 16.89 -4.77
N GLU A 3 -30.50 18.00 -5.50
CA GLU A 3 -29.29 18.28 -6.30
C GLU A 3 -28.06 18.63 -5.47
N LYS A 4 -28.21 19.44 -4.41
CA LYS A 4 -27.12 19.74 -3.46
C LYS A 4 -26.65 18.51 -2.69
N HIS A 5 -27.53 17.54 -2.45
CA HIS A 5 -27.18 16.30 -1.76
C HIS A 5 -26.35 15.39 -2.65
N SER A 6 -26.72 15.24 -3.93
CA SER A 6 -25.97 14.46 -4.92
C SER A 6 -24.56 15.03 -5.18
N ALA A 7 -24.44 16.36 -5.30
CA ALA A 7 -23.14 17.02 -5.46
C ALA A 7 -22.22 16.82 -4.25
N ARG A 8 -22.78 16.85 -3.03
CA ARG A 8 -22.03 16.61 -1.79
C ARG A 8 -21.57 15.15 -1.68
N MET A 9 -22.39 14.19 -2.08
CA MET A 9 -22.04 12.76 -2.10
C MET A 9 -20.95 12.47 -3.14
N LYS A 10 -21.02 13.06 -4.34
CA LYS A 10 -19.95 12.95 -5.34
C LYS A 10 -18.64 13.53 -4.82
N LYS A 11 -18.67 14.68 -4.15
CA LYS A 11 -17.49 15.31 -3.58
C LYS A 11 -16.86 14.44 -2.49
N LEU A 12 -17.66 13.89 -1.58
CA LEU A 12 -17.20 12.94 -0.55
C LEU A 12 -16.57 11.68 -1.15
N ALA A 13 -17.20 11.08 -2.17
CA ALA A 13 -16.65 9.91 -2.86
C ALA A 13 -15.38 10.21 -3.65
N ILE A 14 -15.22 11.43 -4.17
CA ILE A 14 -13.99 11.89 -4.82
C ILE A 14 -12.90 12.11 -3.78
N ASP A 15 -13.22 12.73 -2.66
CA ASP A 15 -12.28 12.98 -1.56
C ASP A 15 -11.77 11.63 -0.97
N GLU A 16 -12.65 10.64 -0.78
CA GLU A 16 -12.31 9.27 -0.37
C GLU A 16 -11.44 8.53 -1.40
N LYS A 17 -11.76 8.69 -2.70
CA LYS A 17 -11.02 8.05 -3.79
C LYS A 17 -9.64 8.68 -4.00
N ILE A 18 -9.49 9.98 -3.75
CA ILE A 18 -8.22 10.72 -3.77
C ILE A 18 -7.31 10.25 -2.63
N ASP A 19 -7.85 10.06 -1.44
CA ASP A 19 -7.08 9.59 -0.27
C ASP A 19 -6.57 8.14 -0.47
N ASN A 20 -7.36 7.31 -1.16
CA ASN A 20 -6.99 5.93 -1.50
C ASN A 20 -6.01 5.83 -2.70
N TRP A 21 -5.88 6.89 -3.50
CA TRP A 21 -4.96 6.98 -4.65
C TRP A 21 -3.52 7.31 -4.25
N GLY A 22 -3.34 8.23 -3.29
CA GLY A 22 -2.04 8.82 -2.99
C GLY A 22 -0.94 7.82 -2.64
N ALA A 23 -1.26 6.67 -2.04
CA ALA A 23 -0.25 5.69 -1.64
C ALA A 23 0.03 4.60 -2.66
N ARG A 24 -0.97 4.21 -3.47
CA ARG A 24 -0.79 3.23 -4.54
C ARG A 24 0.02 3.84 -5.69
N ASP A 25 -0.24 5.10 -6.01
CA ASP A 25 0.55 5.84 -6.99
C ASP A 25 1.95 6.13 -6.47
N LEU A 26 2.12 6.48 -5.19
CA LEU A 26 3.45 6.69 -4.61
C LEU A 26 4.27 5.40 -4.62
N ALA A 27 3.64 4.25 -4.35
CA ALA A 27 4.27 2.94 -4.48
C ALA A 27 4.72 2.70 -5.93
N GLY A 28 3.87 2.96 -6.93
CA GLY A 28 4.23 2.85 -8.34
C GLY A 28 5.40 3.77 -8.75
N ILE A 29 5.34 5.04 -8.33
CA ILE A 29 6.37 6.05 -8.62
C ILE A 29 7.72 5.69 -8.00
N ILE A 30 7.74 5.06 -6.82
CA ILE A 30 8.97 4.66 -6.13
C ILE A 30 9.49 3.30 -6.64
N THR A 31 8.61 2.39 -7.06
CA THR A 31 8.98 1.03 -7.48
C THR A 31 9.78 1.01 -8.78
N VAL A 32 9.41 1.85 -9.76
CA VAL A 32 10.10 1.92 -11.06
C VAL A 32 11.57 2.36 -10.93
N PRO A 33 11.91 3.49 -10.28
CA PRO A 33 13.30 3.87 -10.08
C PRO A 33 14.04 2.89 -9.15
N PHE A 34 13.37 2.32 -8.15
CA PHE A 34 13.99 1.30 -7.29
C PHE A 34 14.45 0.08 -8.08
N SER A 35 13.60 -0.45 -8.97
CA SER A 35 13.93 -1.63 -9.77
C SER A 35 15.07 -1.36 -10.75
N ILE A 36 15.13 -0.18 -11.36
CA ILE A 36 16.25 0.23 -12.23
C ILE A 36 17.54 0.38 -11.40
N CYS A 37 17.51 1.10 -10.28
CA CYS A 37 18.68 1.28 -9.41
C CYS A 37 19.19 -0.04 -8.84
N ALA A 38 18.30 -0.94 -8.43
CA ALA A 38 18.65 -2.25 -7.92
C ALA A 38 19.29 -3.12 -9.01
N ALA A 39 18.68 -3.23 -10.19
CA ALA A 39 19.19 -4.04 -11.28
C ALA A 39 20.53 -3.50 -11.83
N ALA A 40 20.60 -2.19 -12.10
CA ALA A 40 21.82 -1.56 -12.60
C ALA A 40 22.93 -1.52 -11.55
N GLY A 41 22.60 -1.24 -10.29
CA GLY A 41 23.54 -1.24 -9.17
C GLY A 41 24.13 -2.63 -8.93
N LEU A 42 23.28 -3.67 -8.93
CA LEU A 42 23.73 -5.06 -8.81
C LEU A 42 24.66 -5.45 -9.96
N ALA A 43 24.27 -5.18 -11.20
CA ALA A 43 25.10 -5.47 -12.38
C ALA A 43 26.46 -4.77 -12.32
N LEU A 44 26.50 -3.49 -11.94
CA LEU A 44 27.74 -2.72 -11.84
C LEU A 44 28.62 -3.18 -10.67
N ALA A 45 28.01 -3.61 -9.55
CA ALA A 45 28.76 -4.12 -8.39
C ALA A 45 29.41 -5.48 -8.71
N LEU A 46 28.69 -6.36 -9.41
CA LEU A 46 29.23 -7.61 -9.95
C LEU A 46 30.42 -7.38 -10.90
N LEU A 47 30.38 -6.28 -11.65
CA LEU A 47 31.49 -5.87 -12.52
C LEU A 47 32.65 -5.19 -11.76
N GLY A 48 32.59 -5.14 -10.42
CA GLY A 48 33.61 -4.52 -9.57
C GLY A 48 33.67 -3.00 -9.67
N ARG A 49 32.68 -2.35 -10.28
CA ARG A 49 32.67 -0.89 -10.42
C ARG A 49 32.21 -0.23 -9.12
N PRO A 50 32.94 0.77 -8.61
CA PRO A 50 32.59 1.45 -7.36
C PRO A 50 31.18 2.09 -7.42
N LEU A 51 30.77 2.56 -8.61
CA LEU A 51 29.45 3.13 -8.85
C LEU A 51 28.30 2.16 -8.52
N GLY A 52 28.51 0.85 -8.72
CA GLY A 52 27.49 -0.17 -8.45
C GLY A 52 27.15 -0.30 -6.97
N TYR A 53 28.16 -0.19 -6.10
CA TYR A 53 27.95 -0.21 -4.65
C TYR A 53 27.15 1.01 -4.18
N PHE A 54 27.40 2.21 -4.73
CA PHE A 54 26.61 3.40 -4.42
C PHE A 54 25.15 3.25 -4.86
N LEU A 55 24.91 2.72 -6.06
CA LEU A 55 23.56 2.47 -6.57
C LEU A 55 22.81 1.41 -5.74
N LEU A 56 23.50 0.34 -5.31
CA LEU A 56 22.94 -0.66 -4.40
C LEU A 56 22.54 -0.04 -3.06
N LEU A 57 23.40 0.83 -2.50
CA LEU A 57 23.12 1.48 -1.22
C LEU A 57 21.91 2.43 -1.32
N ALA A 58 21.78 3.15 -2.43
CA ALA A 58 20.61 3.96 -2.73
C ALA A 58 19.33 3.11 -2.90
N ALA A 59 19.42 1.97 -3.59
CA ALA A 59 18.31 1.04 -3.74
C ALA A 59 17.86 0.51 -2.37
N VAL A 60 18.78 0.07 -1.51
CA VAL A 60 18.46 -0.37 -0.14
C VAL A 60 17.73 0.73 0.63
N GLY A 61 18.20 1.98 0.55
CA GLY A 61 17.54 3.14 1.16
C GLY A 61 16.10 3.33 0.67
N GLN A 62 15.88 3.28 -0.66
CA GLN A 62 14.52 3.33 -1.22
C GLN A 62 13.64 2.17 -0.73
N GLY A 63 14.18 0.96 -0.64
CA GLY A 63 13.46 -0.20 -0.12
C GLY A 63 13.00 0.00 1.32
N MET A 64 13.84 0.56 2.19
CA MET A 64 13.48 0.86 3.58
C MET A 64 12.37 1.91 3.68
N ILE A 65 12.43 2.96 2.85
CA ILE A 65 11.37 3.98 2.78
C ILE A 65 10.05 3.32 2.36
N MET A 66 10.09 2.46 1.35
CA MET A 66 8.91 1.78 0.85
C MET A 66 8.28 0.86 1.91
N PHE A 67 9.10 0.08 2.63
CA PHE A 67 8.63 -0.74 3.75
C PHE A 67 7.97 0.10 4.84
N SER A 68 8.58 1.23 5.21
CA SER A 68 8.06 2.12 6.24
C SER A 68 6.71 2.72 5.87
N LEU A 69 6.47 2.97 4.57
CA LEU A 69 5.19 3.47 4.06
C LEU A 69 4.13 2.37 3.91
N LEU A 70 4.54 1.14 3.59
CA LEU A 70 3.61 0.01 3.42
C LEU A 70 3.13 -0.58 4.75
N LEU A 71 4.01 -0.70 5.76
CA LEU A 71 3.67 -1.27 7.07
C LEU A 71 2.41 -0.67 7.73
N PRO A 72 2.24 0.65 7.84
CA PRO A 72 1.06 1.22 8.51
C PRO A 72 -0.23 0.87 7.77
N LYS A 73 -0.18 0.74 6.43
CA LYS A 73 -1.36 0.38 5.62
C LYS A 73 -1.77 -1.07 5.80
N ILE A 74 -0.80 -1.98 5.84
CA ILE A 74 -1.06 -3.40 6.09
C ILE A 74 -1.70 -3.57 7.47
N LYS A 75 -1.20 -2.85 8.49
CA LYS A 75 -1.78 -2.88 9.84
C LYS A 75 -3.20 -2.31 9.91
N ALA A 76 -3.48 -1.22 9.18
CA ALA A 76 -4.82 -0.65 9.14
C ALA A 76 -5.82 -1.64 8.51
N ILE A 77 -5.41 -2.28 7.41
CA ILE A 77 -6.23 -3.28 6.73
C ILE A 77 -6.44 -4.52 7.61
N SER A 78 -5.41 -5.00 8.32
CA SER A 78 -5.54 -6.19 9.18
C SER A 78 -6.52 -5.99 10.33
N LEU A 79 -6.57 -4.78 10.91
CA LEU A 79 -7.52 -4.45 11.99
C LEU A 79 -8.98 -4.51 11.51
N GLU A 80 -9.21 -4.04 10.28
CA GLU A 80 -10.53 -4.09 9.63
C GLU A 80 -10.93 -5.54 9.33
N TYR A 81 -9.98 -6.37 8.91
CA TYR A 81 -10.21 -7.81 8.74
C TYR A 81 -10.50 -8.52 10.06
N GLU A 82 -9.76 -8.26 11.14
CA GLU A 82 -10.04 -8.87 12.46
C GLU A 82 -11.45 -8.56 12.94
N THR A 83 -11.89 -7.31 12.80
CA THR A 83 -13.25 -6.90 13.18
C THR A 83 -14.31 -7.63 12.36
N LYS A 84 -14.07 -7.80 11.06
CA LYS A 84 -14.97 -8.54 10.16
C LYS A 84 -14.96 -10.04 10.45
N GLN A 85 -13.85 -10.58 10.93
CA GLN A 85 -13.69 -11.98 11.28
C GLN A 85 -14.49 -12.33 12.53
N GLU A 86 -14.47 -11.47 13.56
CA GLU A 86 -15.31 -11.62 14.76
C GLU A 86 -16.81 -11.53 14.45
N GLU A 87 -17.22 -10.62 13.56
CA GLU A 87 -18.62 -10.54 13.09
C GLU A 87 -19.04 -11.83 12.37
N TYR A 88 -18.17 -12.38 11.52
CA TYR A 88 -18.43 -13.61 10.80
C TYR A 88 -18.57 -14.82 11.74
N GLU A 89 -17.73 -14.88 12.78
CA GLU A 89 -17.75 -15.96 13.76
C GLU A 89 -19.08 -15.98 14.53
N LYS A 90 -19.56 -14.81 14.98
CA LYS A 90 -20.89 -14.67 15.62
C LYS A 90 -22.04 -15.06 14.69
N PHE A 91 -21.97 -14.65 13.42
CA PHE A 91 -23.00 -14.99 12.43
C PHE A 91 -23.07 -16.50 12.17
N VAL A 92 -21.92 -17.16 12.07
CA VAL A 92 -21.84 -18.63 11.92
C VAL A 92 -22.38 -19.32 13.17
N GLU A 93 -22.05 -18.83 14.36
CA GLU A 93 -22.54 -19.38 15.62
C GLU A 93 -24.07 -19.25 15.76
N GLU A 94 -24.63 -18.13 15.33
CA GLU A 94 -26.07 -17.92 15.27
C GLU A 94 -26.74 -18.90 14.31
N ILE A 95 -26.23 -19.03 13.07
CA ILE A 95 -26.76 -20.01 12.09
C ILE A 95 -26.67 -21.45 12.62
N ALA A 96 -25.55 -21.81 13.26
CA ALA A 96 -25.33 -23.15 13.79
C ALA A 96 -26.23 -23.47 14.98
N ARG A 97 -26.61 -22.47 15.79
CA ARG A 97 -27.48 -22.64 16.96
C ARG A 97 -28.94 -22.86 16.60
N TRP A 98 -29.36 -22.43 15.40
CA TRP A 98 -30.71 -22.64 14.87
C TRP A 98 -30.83 -23.89 13.97
N LYS A 99 -29.82 -24.76 13.96
CA LYS A 99 -29.81 -26.05 13.24
C LYS A 99 -29.81 -27.22 14.23
#